data_AF-A0A1Y0C5S8-F1
#
_entry.id   AF-A0A1Y0C5S8-F1
#
_cell.length_a   1.000
_cell.length_b   1.000
_cell.length_c   1.000
_cell.angle_alpha   90.00
_cell.angle_beta   90.00
_cell.angle_gamma   90.00
#
_symmetry.space_group_name_H-M   'P 1'
#
loop_
_entity.id
_entity.type
_entity.pdbx_description
1 polymer ?
#
loop_
_entity_poly.entity_id
_entity_poly.type
_entity_poly.pdbx_seq_one_letter_code
_entity_poly.pdbx_strand_id
1 'polypeptide(L)'
;MRAFIDANSIIVTEGDDTVMVGSADPAYRNVRTYLVDDHGQDFATVKSLVEVVRVTVKAAVAEAVSVVDGNDDDAYRVTHGDPVAETVLSTALRLARETADMAPLGAFLRRLERNPSAASRSQLFGWLKAGGFVLTTDGLIVGYKSVRNDGFSAHAGREAVTVVHQDGTSETITGNIPYPVGATVWMDRDLVNPDRHSACSVGLHVGTYTYASDFSEQMLVVLVDPADVVSVPADHNAQKMRVCRLTVAARHDGEQISDAVIEHIRTVPDFEASDEYARREGNKPRPTFGVVVSFGDSDDDDEYHEDHEGDEQQGDQPCDEYAGSDEEEIEEIVVPLGETPCVPEQWSL
;
A
#
# COMPACT_ATOMS: atom_id res chain seq x y z
N MET A 1 -2.66 -35.30 -27.38
CA MET A 1 -3.47 -34.18 -26.83
C MET A 1 -4.25 -33.40 -27.90
N ARG A 2 -5.48 -32.96 -27.59
CA ARG A 2 -6.28 -31.99 -28.36
C ARG A 2 -6.83 -30.92 -27.42
N ALA A 3 -6.74 -29.65 -27.79
CA ALA A 3 -7.25 -28.52 -27.01
C ALA A 3 -8.36 -27.79 -27.78
N PHE A 4 -9.44 -27.45 -27.08
CA PHE A 4 -10.50 -26.56 -27.53
C PHE A 4 -10.51 -25.33 -26.62
N ILE A 5 -10.38 -24.14 -27.20
CA ILE A 5 -10.32 -22.88 -26.46
C ILE A 5 -11.45 -22.00 -26.97
N ASP A 6 -12.33 -21.59 -26.06
CA ASP A 6 -13.35 -20.59 -26.32
C ASP A 6 -13.20 -19.39 -25.38
N ALA A 7 -14.15 -18.45 -25.46
CA ALA A 7 -14.12 -17.23 -24.65
C ALA A 7 -14.23 -17.49 -23.13
N ASN A 8 -14.77 -18.64 -22.73
CA ASN A 8 -15.14 -18.95 -21.36
C ASN A 8 -14.36 -20.13 -20.76
N SER A 9 -13.66 -20.92 -21.56
CA SER A 9 -12.99 -22.12 -21.09
C SER A 9 -11.92 -22.67 -22.05
N ILE A 10 -11.02 -23.46 -21.48
CA ILE A 10 -10.07 -24.33 -22.17
C ILE A 10 -10.44 -25.77 -21.81
N ILE A 11 -10.67 -26.59 -22.82
CA ILE A 11 -10.92 -28.03 -22.68
C ILE A 11 -9.77 -28.75 -23.35
N VAL A 12 -8.98 -29.50 -22.58
CA VAL A 12 -7.87 -30.31 -23.09
C VAL A 12 -8.20 -31.79 -22.91
N THR A 13 -8.02 -32.57 -23.97
CA THR A 13 -8.33 -34.00 -24.00
C THR A 13 -7.15 -34.83 -24.48
N GLU A 14 -6.93 -35.97 -23.85
CA GLU A 14 -5.98 -36.99 -24.30
C GLU A 14 -6.51 -38.39 -23.98
N GLY A 15 -6.86 -39.14 -25.03
CA GLY A 15 -7.57 -40.41 -24.86
C GLY A 15 -8.92 -40.17 -24.19
N ASP A 16 -9.16 -40.85 -23.07
CA ASP A 16 -10.37 -40.72 -22.25
C ASP A 16 -10.26 -39.61 -21.19
N ASP A 17 -9.06 -39.06 -20.98
CA ASP A 17 -8.85 -38.02 -19.98
C ASP A 17 -9.23 -36.64 -20.52
N THR A 18 -9.90 -35.87 -19.67
CA THR A 18 -10.30 -34.49 -19.97
C THR A 18 -9.97 -33.56 -18.81
N VAL A 19 -9.37 -32.41 -19.11
CA VAL A 19 -9.18 -31.29 -18.19
C VAL A 19 -9.96 -30.10 -18.71
N MET A 20 -10.83 -29.54 -17.88
CA MET A 20 -11.60 -28.33 -18.17
C MET A 20 -11.13 -27.21 -17.23
N VAL A 21 -10.77 -26.07 -17.81
CA VAL A 21 -10.29 -24.88 -17.10
C VAL A 21 -11.17 -23.72 -17.55
N GLY A 22 -12.04 -23.22 -16.68
CA GLY A 22 -12.86 -22.05 -16.97
C GLY A 22 -12.04 -20.77 -16.99
N SER A 23 -12.52 -19.71 -17.64
CA SER A 23 -11.85 -18.39 -17.71
C SER A 23 -11.68 -17.72 -16.33
N ALA A 24 -12.50 -18.12 -15.35
CA ALA A 24 -12.37 -17.70 -13.96
C ALA A 24 -11.43 -18.60 -13.11
N ASP A 25 -10.98 -19.75 -13.64
CA ASP A 25 -10.05 -20.64 -12.94
C ASP A 25 -8.66 -19.98 -12.93
N PRO A 26 -7.96 -19.93 -11.78
CA PRO A 26 -6.66 -19.26 -11.72
C PRO A 26 -5.56 -19.94 -12.54
N ALA A 27 -5.72 -21.22 -12.88
CA ALA A 27 -4.79 -21.89 -13.78
C ALA A 27 -4.99 -21.51 -15.26
N TYR A 28 -6.07 -20.78 -15.60
CA TYR A 28 -6.44 -20.47 -16.99
C TYR A 28 -5.32 -19.77 -17.74
N ARG A 29 -4.69 -18.74 -17.13
CA ARG A 29 -3.61 -17.96 -17.79
C ARG A 29 -2.42 -18.85 -18.12
N ASN A 30 -1.95 -19.63 -17.14
CA ASN A 30 -0.79 -20.51 -17.30
C ASN A 30 -1.06 -21.60 -18.35
N VAL A 31 -2.24 -22.22 -18.31
CA VAL A 31 -2.64 -23.24 -19.29
C VAL A 31 -2.79 -22.63 -20.68
N ARG A 32 -3.36 -21.43 -20.80
CA ARG A 32 -3.49 -20.72 -22.08
C ARG A 32 -2.12 -20.40 -22.67
N THR A 33 -1.21 -19.81 -21.88
CA THR A 33 0.14 -19.47 -22.35
C THR A 33 0.91 -20.71 -22.79
N TYR A 34 0.88 -21.79 -22.00
CA TYR A 34 1.51 -23.05 -22.41
C TYR A 34 0.97 -23.57 -23.74
N LEU A 35 -0.34 -23.56 -23.95
CA LEU A 35 -0.96 -24.11 -25.16
C LEU A 35 -0.82 -23.19 -26.39
N VAL A 36 -0.96 -21.88 -26.19
CA VAL A 36 -1.08 -20.89 -27.28
C VAL A 36 0.26 -20.25 -27.60
N ASP A 37 0.97 -19.78 -26.58
CA ASP A 37 2.19 -18.98 -26.73
C ASP A 37 3.42 -19.90 -26.82
N ASP A 38 3.53 -20.88 -25.93
CA ASP A 38 4.65 -21.83 -25.90
C ASP A 38 4.47 -23.02 -26.86
N HIS A 39 3.29 -23.14 -27.48
CA HIS A 39 2.90 -24.24 -28.37
C HIS A 39 3.10 -25.65 -27.74
N GLY A 40 2.89 -25.75 -26.44
CA GLY A 40 3.00 -26.97 -25.66
C GLY A 40 2.03 -28.06 -26.11
N GLN A 41 2.51 -29.30 -26.14
CA GLN A 41 1.73 -30.46 -26.62
C GLN A 41 1.58 -31.59 -25.59
N ASP A 42 2.10 -31.41 -24.37
CA ASP A 42 2.06 -32.42 -23.32
C ASP A 42 0.87 -32.23 -22.38
N PHE A 43 0.00 -33.23 -22.33
CA PHE A 43 -1.18 -33.23 -21.48
C PHE A 43 -0.84 -33.38 -20.00
N ALA A 44 0.26 -34.07 -19.67
CA ALA A 44 0.71 -34.21 -18.29
C ALA A 44 1.13 -32.84 -17.72
N THR A 45 1.79 -32.01 -18.53
CA THR A 45 2.12 -30.62 -18.18
C THR A 45 0.85 -29.80 -17.90
N VAL A 46 -0.19 -29.88 -18.73
CA VAL A 46 -1.47 -29.19 -18.47
C VAL A 46 -2.09 -29.61 -17.14
N LYS A 47 -2.16 -30.92 -16.87
CA LYS A 47 -2.65 -31.45 -15.58
C LYS A 47 -1.81 -30.90 -14.41
N SER A 48 -0.50 -30.87 -14.57
CA SER A 48 0.42 -30.35 -13.55
C SER A 48 0.19 -28.86 -13.26
N LEU A 49 0.03 -28.03 -14.29
CA LEU A 49 -0.23 -26.59 -14.12
C LEU A 49 -1.50 -26.33 -13.30
N VAL A 50 -2.58 -27.07 -13.59
CA VAL A 50 -3.84 -26.96 -12.84
C VAL A 50 -3.69 -27.44 -11.40
N GLU A 51 -3.06 -28.59 -11.19
CA GLU A 51 -2.92 -29.16 -9.85
C GLU A 51 -2.01 -28.31 -8.96
N VAL A 52 -0.90 -27.78 -9.49
CA VAL A 52 0.01 -26.89 -8.76
C VAL A 52 -0.73 -25.68 -8.21
N VAL A 53 -1.51 -24.99 -9.04
CA VAL A 53 -2.30 -23.82 -8.61
C VAL A 53 -3.28 -24.20 -7.49
N ARG A 54 -4.00 -25.33 -7.63
CA ARG A 54 -4.98 -25.79 -6.64
C ARG A 54 -4.34 -26.15 -5.31
N VAL A 55 -3.20 -26.86 -5.34
CA VAL A 55 -2.46 -27.24 -4.14
C VAL A 55 -1.93 -26.00 -3.43
N THR A 56 -1.35 -25.04 -4.17
CA THR A 56 -0.82 -23.81 -3.58
C THR A 56 -1.92 -22.96 -2.95
N VAL A 57 -3.06 -22.77 -3.62
CA VAL A 57 -4.21 -22.04 -3.05
C VAL A 57 -4.73 -22.72 -1.78
N LYS A 58 -4.86 -24.06 -1.79
CA LYS A 58 -5.29 -24.82 -0.60
C LYS A 58 -4.30 -24.67 0.56
N ALA A 59 -3.00 -24.73 0.26
CA ALA A 59 -1.95 -24.58 1.26
C ALA A 59 -1.99 -23.17 1.89
N ALA A 60 -2.13 -22.12 1.09
CA ALA A 60 -2.22 -20.74 1.58
C ALA A 60 -3.44 -20.53 2.49
N VAL A 61 -4.60 -21.09 2.14
CA VAL A 61 -5.81 -21.04 2.99
C VAL A 61 -5.58 -21.77 4.31
N ALA A 62 -4.98 -22.96 4.27
CA ALA A 62 -4.69 -23.73 5.48
C ALA A 62 -3.68 -23.01 6.40
N GLU A 63 -2.63 -22.44 5.82
CA GLU A 63 -1.63 -21.65 6.55
C GLU A 63 -2.27 -20.43 7.23
N ALA A 64 -3.13 -19.68 6.51
CA ALA A 64 -3.80 -18.53 7.07
C ALA A 64 -4.74 -18.87 8.24
N VAL A 65 -5.50 -19.97 8.11
CA VAL A 65 -6.33 -20.48 9.21
C VAL A 65 -5.45 -20.86 10.40
N SER A 66 -4.31 -21.53 10.17
CA SER A 66 -3.37 -21.87 11.23
C SER A 66 -2.78 -20.65 11.92
N VAL A 67 -2.44 -19.59 11.19
CA VAL A 67 -1.89 -18.34 11.75
C VAL A 67 -2.95 -17.64 12.63
N VAL A 68 -4.22 -17.67 12.24
CA VAL A 68 -5.30 -17.02 13.00
C VAL A 68 -5.72 -17.82 14.23
N ASP A 69 -6.03 -19.11 14.06
CA ASP A 69 -6.62 -19.93 15.12
C ASP A 69 -5.57 -20.55 16.06
N GLY A 70 -4.32 -20.71 15.62
CA GLY A 70 -3.32 -21.45 16.40
C GLY A 70 -3.76 -22.90 16.68
N ASN A 71 -3.36 -23.43 17.84
CA ASN A 71 -3.77 -24.75 18.34
C ASN A 71 -4.81 -24.68 19.48
N ASP A 72 -5.33 -23.49 19.79
CA ASP A 72 -6.22 -23.27 20.93
C ASP A 72 -7.69 -23.31 20.51
N ASP A 73 -8.53 -23.92 21.35
CA ASP A 73 -9.98 -24.04 21.14
C ASP A 73 -10.74 -22.70 21.33
N ASP A 74 -10.08 -21.65 21.81
CA ASP A 74 -10.66 -20.32 22.01
C ASP A 74 -10.64 -19.52 20.70
N ALA A 75 -11.66 -19.74 19.87
CA ALA A 75 -11.87 -19.02 18.63
C ALA A 75 -12.11 -17.52 18.88
N TYR A 76 -11.07 -16.69 18.74
CA TYR A 76 -11.18 -15.22 18.64
C TYR A 76 -11.83 -14.76 17.32
N ARG A 77 -12.73 -15.57 16.78
CA ARG A 77 -13.38 -15.35 15.48
C ARG A 77 -14.33 -14.18 15.57
N VAL A 78 -14.29 -13.34 14.53
CA VAL A 78 -15.33 -12.33 14.31
C VAL A 78 -16.67 -13.05 14.35
N THR A 79 -17.49 -12.70 15.35
CA THR A 79 -18.76 -13.37 15.62
C THR A 79 -19.62 -13.28 14.35
N HIS A 80 -20.02 -14.45 13.82
CA HIS A 80 -20.68 -14.67 12.52
C HIS A 80 -19.76 -14.81 11.30
N GLY A 81 -19.11 -15.98 11.20
CA GLY A 81 -18.74 -16.55 9.91
C GLY A 81 -17.28 -16.43 9.47
N ASP A 82 -16.37 -16.01 10.36
CA ASP A 82 -14.90 -16.00 10.18
C ASP A 82 -14.42 -15.93 8.72
N PRO A 83 -14.18 -14.72 8.20
CA PRO A 83 -13.92 -14.53 6.78
C PRO A 83 -12.51 -14.97 6.35
N VAL A 84 -11.68 -15.54 7.24
CA VAL A 84 -10.28 -15.91 6.91
C VAL A 84 -10.20 -16.74 5.64
N ALA A 85 -10.90 -17.88 5.60
CA ALA A 85 -10.85 -18.78 4.45
C ALA A 85 -11.36 -18.11 3.17
N GLU A 86 -12.45 -17.34 3.26
CA GLU A 86 -13.05 -16.62 2.12
C GLU A 86 -12.12 -15.53 1.58
N THR A 87 -11.57 -14.69 2.47
CA THR A 87 -10.71 -13.56 2.15
C THR A 87 -9.36 -14.03 1.59
N VAL A 88 -8.79 -15.09 2.15
CA VAL A 88 -7.52 -15.68 1.66
C VAL A 88 -7.75 -16.39 0.34
N LEU A 89 -8.82 -17.17 0.21
CA LEU A 89 -9.15 -17.84 -1.04
C LEU A 89 -9.36 -16.82 -2.16
N SER A 90 -10.23 -15.82 -1.95
CA SER A 90 -10.49 -14.79 -2.95
C SER A 90 -9.21 -14.05 -3.38
N THR A 91 -8.32 -13.75 -2.43
CA THR A 91 -7.05 -13.08 -2.71
C THR A 91 -6.07 -13.99 -3.43
N ALA A 92 -5.93 -15.24 -3.00
CA ALA A 92 -5.10 -16.23 -3.68
C ALA A 92 -5.58 -16.46 -5.13
N LEU A 93 -6.89 -16.60 -5.34
CA LEU A 93 -7.46 -16.72 -6.69
C LEU A 93 -7.14 -15.48 -7.54
N ARG A 94 -7.19 -14.29 -6.95
CA ARG A 94 -6.84 -13.04 -7.63
C ARG A 94 -5.35 -12.95 -7.99
N LEU A 95 -4.46 -13.28 -7.06
CA LEU A 95 -3.01 -13.36 -7.30
C LEU A 95 -2.65 -14.36 -8.38
N ALA A 96 -3.25 -15.56 -8.33
CA ALA A 96 -2.98 -16.58 -9.35
C ALA A 96 -3.44 -16.13 -10.75
N ARG A 97 -4.49 -15.30 -10.84
CA ARG A 97 -4.98 -14.74 -12.11
C ARG A 97 -4.11 -13.60 -12.64
N GLU A 98 -3.69 -12.68 -11.76
CA GLU A 98 -2.99 -11.46 -12.14
C GLU A 98 -1.49 -11.69 -12.34
N THR A 99 -0.80 -12.26 -11.35
CA THR A 99 0.66 -12.41 -11.35
C THR A 99 1.10 -13.86 -11.51
N ALA A 100 0.26 -14.83 -11.13
CA ALA A 100 0.63 -16.23 -10.91
C ALA A 100 1.68 -16.43 -9.79
N ASP A 101 1.99 -15.38 -9.02
CA ASP A 101 2.93 -15.41 -7.91
C ASP A 101 2.19 -15.27 -6.56
N MET A 102 2.43 -16.26 -5.68
CA MET A 102 1.86 -16.34 -4.34
C MET A 102 2.82 -15.86 -3.25
N ALA A 103 4.06 -15.49 -3.61
CA ALA A 103 5.05 -14.98 -2.67
C ALA A 103 4.55 -13.80 -1.84
N PRO A 104 3.79 -12.81 -2.38
CA PRO A 104 3.23 -11.71 -1.60
C PRO A 104 2.28 -12.18 -0.49
N LEU A 105 1.43 -13.17 -0.79
CA LEU A 105 0.50 -13.74 0.20
C LEU A 105 1.27 -14.52 1.29
N GLY A 106 2.27 -15.30 0.91
CA GLY A 106 3.14 -15.98 1.88
C GLY A 106 3.92 -14.99 2.76
N ALA A 107 4.39 -13.87 2.19
CA ALA A 107 5.05 -12.81 2.94
C ALA A 107 4.10 -12.15 3.95
N PHE A 108 2.87 -11.88 3.53
CA PHE A 108 1.80 -11.39 4.41
C PHE A 108 1.54 -12.34 5.58
N LEU A 109 1.42 -13.66 5.33
CA LEU A 109 1.15 -14.64 6.39
C LEU A 109 2.30 -14.72 7.41
N ARG A 110 3.55 -14.70 6.95
CA ARG A 110 4.73 -14.65 7.83
C ARG A 110 4.79 -13.37 8.67
N ARG A 111 4.35 -12.23 8.13
CA ARG A 111 4.25 -10.98 8.89
C ARG A 111 3.09 -11.03 9.89
N LEU A 112 1.94 -11.56 9.48
CA LEU A 112 0.76 -11.71 10.33
C LEU A 112 1.04 -12.60 11.55
N GLU A 113 1.82 -13.66 11.39
CA GLU A 113 2.24 -14.55 12.49
C GLU A 113 3.02 -13.80 13.59
N ARG A 114 3.74 -12.73 13.23
CA ARG A 114 4.47 -11.87 14.18
C ARG A 114 3.55 -10.96 15.00
N ASN A 115 2.27 -10.84 14.63
CA ASN A 115 1.31 -10.08 15.42
C ASN A 115 1.08 -10.80 16.76
N PRO A 116 1.39 -10.17 17.91
CA PRO A 116 1.30 -10.82 19.22
C PRO A 116 -0.14 -11.10 19.66
N SER A 117 -1.14 -10.49 19.02
CA SER A 117 -2.55 -10.63 19.40
C SER A 117 -3.30 -11.54 18.44
N ALA A 118 -3.64 -12.76 18.88
CA ALA A 118 -4.50 -13.69 18.12
C ALA A 118 -5.85 -13.05 17.76
N ALA A 119 -6.40 -12.27 18.68
CA ALA A 119 -7.61 -11.49 18.43
C ALA A 119 -7.42 -10.48 17.30
N SER A 120 -6.30 -9.76 17.27
CA SER A 120 -6.00 -8.82 16.18
C SER A 120 -5.83 -9.54 14.84
N ARG A 121 -5.19 -10.72 14.83
CA ARG A 121 -5.01 -11.53 13.61
C ARG A 121 -6.37 -11.91 13.01
N SER A 122 -7.30 -12.40 13.82
CA SER A 122 -8.66 -12.73 13.34
C SER A 122 -9.44 -11.49 12.90
N GLN A 123 -9.41 -10.44 13.72
CA GLN A 123 -10.10 -9.18 13.46
C GLN A 123 -9.71 -8.54 12.12
N LEU A 124 -8.43 -8.61 11.74
CA LEU A 124 -7.91 -8.05 10.50
C LEU A 124 -8.64 -8.59 9.26
N PHE A 125 -9.03 -9.86 9.23
CA PHE A 125 -9.74 -10.42 8.07
C PHE A 125 -11.14 -9.84 7.86
N GLY A 126 -11.76 -9.31 8.92
CA GLY A 126 -12.97 -8.51 8.78
C GLY A 126 -12.72 -7.22 8.00
N TRP A 127 -11.62 -6.54 8.30
CA TRP A 127 -11.21 -5.31 7.59
C TRP A 127 -10.78 -5.61 6.15
N LEU A 128 -10.00 -6.67 5.92
CA LEU A 128 -9.55 -7.08 4.58
C LEU A 128 -10.73 -7.45 3.66
N LYS A 129 -11.74 -8.14 4.20
CA LYS A 129 -12.98 -8.44 3.47
C LYS A 129 -13.72 -7.16 3.06
N ALA A 130 -13.66 -6.13 3.89
CA ALA A 130 -14.38 -4.89 3.70
C ALA A 130 -13.65 -3.87 2.83
N GLY A 131 -12.31 -3.86 2.87
CA GLY A 131 -11.45 -2.86 2.24
C GLY A 131 -10.85 -3.25 0.88
N GLY A 132 -10.94 -4.53 0.51
CA GLY A 132 -10.17 -5.06 -0.61
C GLY A 132 -8.75 -5.39 -0.16
N PHE A 133 -8.37 -6.66 -0.28
CA PHE A 133 -7.13 -7.19 0.29
C PHE A 133 -5.94 -6.95 -0.65
N VAL A 134 -5.49 -5.70 -0.75
CA VAL A 134 -4.34 -5.30 -1.59
C VAL A 134 -3.03 -5.46 -0.82
N LEU A 135 -2.06 -6.13 -1.44
CA LEU A 135 -0.76 -6.45 -0.88
C LEU A 135 0.36 -5.70 -1.60
N THR A 136 1.49 -5.53 -0.91
CA THR A 136 2.78 -5.28 -1.55
C THR A 136 3.51 -6.61 -1.78
N THR A 137 4.55 -6.61 -2.60
CA THR A 137 5.44 -7.77 -2.79
C THR A 137 6.01 -8.30 -1.48
N ASP A 138 6.30 -7.40 -0.53
CA ASP A 138 6.82 -7.73 0.79
C ASP A 138 5.76 -8.16 1.80
N GLY A 139 4.47 -8.22 1.43
CA GLY A 139 3.39 -8.67 2.30
C GLY A 139 2.84 -7.62 3.27
N LEU A 140 3.13 -6.33 3.05
CA LEU A 140 2.41 -5.23 3.71
C LEU A 140 1.02 -5.09 3.10
N ILE A 141 0.05 -4.66 3.90
CA ILE A 141 -1.30 -4.34 3.44
C ILE A 141 -1.40 -2.85 3.08
N VAL A 142 -2.14 -2.56 2.02
CA VAL A 142 -2.43 -1.20 1.59
C VAL A 142 -3.71 -0.72 2.26
N GLY A 143 -3.66 0.44 2.90
CA GLY A 143 -4.82 1.10 3.49
C GLY A 143 -4.84 2.58 3.18
N TYR A 144 -5.84 3.28 3.71
CA TYR A 144 -6.06 4.69 3.43
C TYR A 144 -6.08 5.51 4.71
N LYS A 145 -5.39 6.64 4.71
CA LYS A 145 -5.36 7.59 5.81
C LYS A 145 -5.96 8.91 5.36
N SER A 146 -7.01 9.34 6.05
CA SER A 146 -7.61 10.66 5.81
C SER A 146 -6.99 11.70 6.75
N VAL A 147 -6.63 12.85 6.18
CA VAL A 147 -5.95 13.99 6.82
C VAL A 147 -6.60 15.30 6.40
N ARG A 148 -6.32 16.37 7.14
CA ARG A 148 -6.74 17.73 6.79
C ARG A 148 -5.93 18.22 5.58
N ASN A 149 -6.34 19.34 4.99
CA ASN A 149 -5.66 19.97 3.85
C ASN A 149 -4.23 20.43 4.16
N ASP A 150 -3.87 20.55 5.44
CA ASP A 150 -2.49 20.83 5.87
C ASP A 150 -1.62 19.57 6.04
N GLY A 151 -2.16 18.37 5.79
CA GLY A 151 -1.46 17.09 5.92
C GLY A 151 -1.43 16.51 7.34
N PHE A 152 -2.12 17.12 8.29
CA PHE A 152 -2.18 16.64 9.68
C PHE A 152 -3.42 15.79 9.96
N SER A 153 -3.36 14.97 11.01
CA SER A 153 -4.52 14.21 11.49
C SER A 153 -5.74 15.11 11.71
N ALA A 154 -6.93 14.63 11.32
CA ALA A 154 -8.20 15.34 11.53
C ALA A 154 -8.49 15.62 13.01
N HIS A 155 -8.00 14.77 13.91
CA HIS A 155 -8.18 14.90 15.35
C HIS A 155 -6.84 14.94 16.08
N ALA A 156 -6.81 15.69 17.18
CA ALA A 156 -5.67 15.77 18.07
C ALA A 156 -5.68 14.60 19.08
N GLY A 157 -4.56 13.89 19.20
CA GLY A 157 -4.32 12.87 20.22
C GLY A 157 -3.63 13.43 21.47
N ARG A 158 -3.63 12.66 22.56
CA ARG A 158 -2.94 13.02 23.82
C ARG A 158 -1.63 12.25 23.99
N GLU A 159 -1.44 11.24 23.16
CA GLU A 159 -0.35 10.30 23.19
C GLU A 159 0.80 10.83 22.32
N ALA A 160 2.01 10.46 22.71
CA ALA A 160 3.20 10.75 21.93
C ALA A 160 3.25 9.84 20.69
N VAL A 161 3.41 10.45 19.52
CA VAL A 161 3.57 9.76 18.24
C VAL A 161 4.87 10.22 17.62
N THR A 162 5.68 9.27 17.17
CA THR A 162 6.95 9.54 16.49
C THR A 162 6.75 9.50 14.98
N VAL A 163 7.23 10.53 14.31
CA VAL A 163 7.30 10.62 12.85
C VAL A 163 8.77 10.51 12.47
N VAL A 164 9.11 9.51 11.66
CA VAL A 164 10.44 9.35 11.07
C VAL A 164 10.33 9.72 9.60
N HIS A 165 11.00 10.80 9.23
CA HIS A 165 11.01 11.36 7.88
C HIS A 165 11.93 10.55 6.95
N GLN A 166 11.75 10.73 5.65
CA GLN A 166 12.52 9.99 4.63
C GLN A 166 14.03 10.29 4.68
N ASP A 167 14.41 11.48 5.15
CA ASP A 167 15.81 11.88 5.36
C ASP A 167 16.44 11.27 6.63
N GLY A 168 15.68 10.46 7.38
CA GLY A 168 16.10 9.82 8.63
C GLY A 168 15.95 10.70 9.87
N THR A 169 15.51 11.96 9.73
CA THR A 169 15.17 12.79 10.89
C THR A 169 13.91 12.26 11.57
N SER A 170 13.77 12.52 12.88
CA SER A 170 12.58 12.11 13.61
C SER A 170 12.16 13.14 14.64
N GLU A 171 10.86 13.19 14.88
CA GLU A 171 10.25 14.06 15.88
C GLU A 171 9.12 13.32 16.60
N THR A 172 8.95 13.63 17.88
CA THR A 172 7.85 13.11 18.70
C THR A 172 6.86 14.23 18.96
N ILE A 173 5.62 14.01 18.54
CA ILE A 173 4.56 15.01 18.54
C ILE A 173 3.39 14.50 19.37
N THR A 174 2.73 15.42 20.07
CA THR A 174 1.42 15.22 20.70
C THR A 174 0.45 16.24 20.12
N GLY A 175 -0.82 15.87 19.96
CA GLY A 175 -1.84 16.70 19.33
C GLY A 175 -2.12 16.23 17.91
N ASN A 176 -2.15 17.16 16.95
CA ASN A 176 -2.34 16.81 15.54
C ASN A 176 -1.00 16.29 14.96
N ILE A 177 -1.04 15.12 14.34
CA ILE A 177 0.16 14.43 13.85
C ILE A 177 0.30 14.66 12.33
N PRO A 178 1.45 15.11 11.82
CA PRO A 178 1.70 15.23 10.40
C PRO A 178 1.93 13.85 9.75
N TYR A 179 1.47 13.68 8.51
CA TYR A 179 1.68 12.48 7.70
C TYR A 179 2.37 12.82 6.38
N PRO A 180 3.65 13.25 6.40
CA PRO A 180 4.37 13.53 5.17
C PRO A 180 4.60 12.25 4.37
N VAL A 181 4.56 12.35 3.03
CA VAL A 181 4.83 11.22 2.13
C VAL A 181 6.26 10.71 2.38
N GLY A 182 6.43 9.39 2.37
CA GLY A 182 7.68 8.70 2.67
C GLY A 182 7.94 8.48 4.15
N ALA A 183 7.20 9.13 5.05
CA ALA A 183 7.45 9.01 6.48
C ALA A 183 6.87 7.74 7.10
N THR A 184 7.56 7.22 8.11
CA THR A 184 7.05 6.19 9.01
C THR A 184 6.49 6.85 10.27
N VAL A 185 5.21 6.62 10.56
CA VAL A 185 4.53 7.16 11.73
C VAL A 185 4.22 6.02 12.70
N TRP A 186 4.65 6.14 13.95
CA TRP A 186 4.45 5.09 14.95
C TRP A 186 4.26 5.61 16.37
N MET A 187 3.63 4.79 17.19
CA MET A 187 3.48 4.98 18.64
C MET A 187 3.69 3.64 19.35
N ASP A 188 3.94 3.67 20.65
CA ASP A 188 4.05 2.45 21.44
C ASP A 188 2.75 1.64 21.32
N ARG A 189 2.88 0.34 21.05
CA ARG A 189 1.75 -0.59 20.88
C ARG A 189 0.88 -0.64 22.12
N ASP A 190 1.49 -0.56 23.31
CA ASP A 190 0.77 -0.64 24.58
C ASP A 190 -0.11 0.59 24.83
N LEU A 191 0.10 1.68 24.10
CA LEU A 191 -0.76 2.87 24.14
C LEU A 191 -1.97 2.74 23.21
N VAL A 192 -1.95 1.83 22.22
CA VAL A 192 -3.05 1.65 21.27
C VAL A 192 -4.14 0.81 21.90
N ASN A 193 -5.40 1.23 21.82
CA ASN A 193 -6.49 0.51 22.47
C ASN A 193 -6.79 -0.83 21.77
N PRO A 194 -6.58 -1.99 22.43
CA PRO A 194 -6.85 -3.31 21.87
C PRO A 194 -8.34 -3.68 21.89
N ASP A 195 -9.17 -2.96 22.64
CA ASP A 195 -10.60 -3.24 22.72
C ASP A 195 -11.33 -2.76 21.46
N ARG A 196 -11.81 -3.74 20.68
CA ARG A 196 -12.60 -3.52 19.47
C ARG A 196 -13.99 -2.93 19.73
N HIS A 197 -14.52 -3.02 20.94
CA HIS A 197 -15.83 -2.49 21.29
C HIS A 197 -15.79 -1.04 21.74
N SER A 198 -14.61 -0.51 22.04
CA SER A 198 -14.40 0.92 22.21
C SER A 198 -14.42 1.58 20.84
N ALA A 199 -15.37 2.49 20.57
CA ALA A 199 -15.38 3.28 19.33
C ALA A 199 -14.46 4.51 19.47
N CYS A 200 -13.77 4.89 18.39
CA CYS A 200 -12.98 6.13 18.31
C CYS A 200 -11.96 6.32 19.46
N SER A 201 -11.25 5.25 19.81
CA SER A 201 -10.23 5.26 20.87
C SER A 201 -8.80 5.44 20.34
N VAL A 202 -7.83 5.42 21.24
CA VAL A 202 -6.42 5.71 20.97
C VAL A 202 -5.82 4.73 19.96
N GLY A 203 -5.14 5.26 18.95
CA GLY A 203 -4.41 4.50 17.93
C GLY A 203 -4.22 5.28 16.64
N LEU A 204 -3.25 4.87 15.83
CA LEU A 204 -3.14 5.35 14.46
C LEU A 204 -4.24 4.69 13.64
N HIS A 205 -5.21 5.47 13.18
CA HIS A 205 -6.34 4.95 12.42
C HIS A 205 -6.02 4.85 10.94
N VAL A 206 -6.31 3.69 10.36
CA VAL A 206 -6.26 3.41 8.92
C VAL A 206 -7.64 2.91 8.49
N GLY A 207 -8.17 3.47 7.41
CA GLY A 207 -9.48 3.18 6.85
C GLY A 207 -9.39 2.39 5.56
N THR A 208 -10.52 1.78 5.18
CA THR A 208 -10.80 1.39 3.79
C THR A 208 -10.91 2.64 2.91
N TYR A 209 -10.91 2.46 1.58
CA TYR A 209 -11.09 3.56 0.63
C TYR A 209 -12.36 4.35 0.95
N THR A 210 -13.51 3.66 1.00
CA THR A 210 -14.81 4.28 1.26
C THR A 210 -14.83 5.04 2.59
N TYR A 211 -14.26 4.47 3.65
CA TYR A 211 -14.23 5.14 4.94
C TYR A 211 -13.34 6.39 4.95
N ALA A 212 -12.15 6.30 4.37
CA ALA A 212 -11.20 7.41 4.36
C ALA A 212 -11.64 8.55 3.43
N SER A 213 -12.35 8.24 2.34
CA SER A 213 -12.84 9.22 1.36
C SER A 213 -13.84 10.22 1.96
N ASP A 214 -14.64 9.79 2.94
CA ASP A 214 -15.67 10.64 3.56
C ASP A 214 -15.24 11.24 4.92
N PHE A 215 -14.02 10.93 5.40
CA PHE A 215 -13.62 11.24 6.77
C PHE A 215 -13.03 12.64 6.95
N SER A 216 -12.25 13.13 5.99
CA SER A 216 -11.56 14.42 6.04
C SER A 216 -11.30 14.97 4.63
N GLU A 217 -10.38 15.91 4.48
CA GLU A 217 -10.22 16.72 3.26
C GLU A 217 -9.28 16.08 2.24
N GLN A 218 -8.27 15.34 2.69
CA GLN A 218 -7.29 14.69 1.83
C GLN A 218 -7.09 13.22 2.23
N MET A 219 -6.81 12.37 1.26
CA MET A 219 -6.54 10.95 1.47
C MET A 219 -5.11 10.60 1.07
N LEU A 220 -4.50 9.74 1.85
CA LEU A 220 -3.16 9.20 1.65
C LEU A 220 -3.25 7.68 1.52
N VAL A 221 -2.41 7.11 0.67
CA VAL A 221 -2.13 5.68 0.67
C VAL A 221 -1.11 5.40 1.76
N VAL A 222 -1.41 4.43 2.61
CA VAL A 222 -0.50 3.98 3.67
C VAL A 222 -0.23 2.49 3.57
N LEU A 223 1.01 2.11 3.89
CA LEU A 223 1.42 0.72 4.03
C LEU A 223 1.45 0.36 5.50
N VAL A 224 0.92 -0.82 5.82
CA VAL A 224 0.82 -1.31 7.19
C VAL A 224 1.37 -2.73 7.24
N ASP A 225 2.22 -2.99 8.23
CA ASP A 225 2.61 -4.36 8.55
C ASP A 225 1.45 -5.04 9.31
N PRO A 226 0.98 -6.22 8.90
CA PRO A 226 -0.05 -6.94 9.67
C PRO A 226 0.37 -7.25 11.11
N ALA A 227 1.67 -7.26 11.44
CA ALA A 227 2.18 -7.33 12.82
C ALA A 227 1.81 -6.09 13.66
N ASP A 228 1.73 -4.93 13.03
CA ASP A 228 1.51 -3.63 13.67
C ASP A 228 0.02 -3.29 13.85
N VAL A 229 -0.89 -4.13 13.35
CA VAL A 229 -2.32 -4.01 13.61
C VAL A 229 -2.61 -4.41 15.06
N VAL A 230 -3.38 -3.59 15.77
CA VAL A 230 -3.70 -3.79 17.20
C VAL A 230 -5.14 -4.23 17.40
N SER A 231 -6.08 -3.57 16.72
CA SER A 231 -7.49 -3.96 16.75
C SER A 231 -8.25 -3.47 15.51
N VAL A 232 -9.30 -4.20 15.14
CA VAL A 232 -10.30 -3.75 14.16
C VAL A 232 -11.60 -3.47 14.91
N PRO A 233 -11.93 -2.19 15.12
CA PRO A 233 -13.15 -1.82 15.83
C PRO A 233 -14.41 -2.41 15.19
N ALA A 234 -15.38 -2.79 16.03
CA ALA A 234 -16.64 -3.38 15.60
C ALA A 234 -17.59 -2.35 14.96
N ASP A 235 -17.41 -1.08 15.31
CA ASP A 235 -18.14 0.03 14.74
C ASP A 235 -17.80 0.21 13.26
N HIS A 236 -18.79 0.64 12.48
CA HIS A 236 -18.66 0.88 11.04
C HIS A 236 -18.28 -0.35 10.21
N ASN A 237 -18.74 -1.55 10.58
CA ASN A 237 -18.63 -2.76 9.75
C ASN A 237 -17.17 -3.08 9.32
N ALA A 238 -16.23 -2.97 10.26
CA ALA A 238 -14.80 -3.21 10.06
C ALA A 238 -14.15 -2.31 8.99
N GLN A 239 -14.66 -1.11 8.78
CA GLN A 239 -14.13 -0.17 7.77
C GLN A 239 -12.89 0.63 8.23
N LYS A 240 -12.45 0.44 9.48
CA LYS A 240 -11.22 1.05 10.02
C LYS A 240 -10.48 0.07 10.92
N MET A 241 -9.18 0.28 11.10
CA MET A 241 -8.33 -0.44 12.04
C MET A 241 -7.47 0.54 12.84
N ARG A 242 -6.97 0.08 13.99
CA ARG A 242 -5.96 0.76 14.80
C ARG A 242 -4.65 0.05 14.65
N VAL A 243 -3.61 0.81 14.33
CA VAL A 243 -2.24 0.31 14.22
C VAL A 243 -1.30 1.08 15.13
N CYS A 244 -0.19 0.45 15.50
CA CYS A 244 0.90 1.11 16.21
C CYS A 244 1.93 1.71 15.26
N ARG A 245 1.95 1.31 13.99
CA ARG A 245 2.88 1.83 12.98
C ARG A 245 2.29 1.75 11.57
N LEU A 246 2.63 2.74 10.75
CA LEU A 246 2.34 2.79 9.32
C LEU A 246 3.41 3.57 8.55
N THR A 247 3.48 3.37 7.25
CA THR A 247 4.31 4.17 6.33
C THR A 247 3.39 4.93 5.36
N VAL A 248 3.63 6.23 5.19
CA VAL A 248 2.89 7.05 4.24
C VAL A 248 3.49 6.86 2.85
N ALA A 249 2.74 6.25 1.94
CA ALA A 249 3.28 5.80 0.67
C ALA A 249 3.05 6.84 -0.44
N ALA A 250 1.88 7.46 -0.49
CA ALA A 250 1.58 8.48 -1.49
C ALA A 250 0.37 9.31 -1.07
N ARG A 251 0.22 10.47 -1.70
CA ARG A 251 -1.09 11.13 -1.76
C ARG A 251 -2.03 10.31 -2.66
N HIS A 252 -3.31 10.31 -2.33
CA HIS A 252 -4.34 9.66 -3.13
C HIS A 252 -5.29 10.70 -3.74
N ASP A 253 -5.41 10.69 -5.07
CA ASP A 253 -6.26 11.60 -5.84
C ASP A 253 -7.15 10.89 -6.89
N GLY A 254 -7.16 9.56 -6.93
CA GLY A 254 -7.88 8.77 -7.93
C GLY A 254 -9.03 7.89 -7.41
N GLU A 255 -9.28 6.80 -8.14
CA GLU A 255 -10.19 5.71 -7.76
C GLU A 255 -9.53 4.74 -6.78
N GLN A 256 -10.33 3.85 -6.17
CA GLN A 256 -9.81 2.80 -5.30
C GLN A 256 -8.82 1.90 -6.05
N ILE A 257 -7.67 1.62 -5.44
CA ILE A 257 -6.69 0.69 -6.00
C ILE A 257 -7.32 -0.71 -6.08
N SER A 258 -7.39 -1.26 -7.30
CA SER A 258 -8.01 -2.57 -7.58
C SER A 258 -7.01 -3.72 -7.72
N ASP A 259 -5.71 -3.42 -7.87
CA ASP A 259 -4.65 -4.41 -8.10
C ASP A 259 -4.46 -5.35 -6.90
N ALA A 260 -4.00 -6.58 -7.13
CA ALA A 260 -3.70 -7.51 -6.04
C ALA A 260 -2.37 -7.27 -5.37
N VAL A 261 -1.39 -6.90 -6.18
CA VAL A 261 -0.04 -6.61 -5.73
C VAL A 261 0.33 -5.24 -6.26
N ILE A 262 0.81 -4.38 -5.37
CA ILE A 262 1.52 -3.18 -5.76
C ILE A 262 3.01 -3.48 -5.61
N GLU A 263 3.70 -3.62 -6.74
CA GLU A 263 5.15 -3.87 -6.78
C GLU A 263 5.94 -2.60 -6.47
N HIS A 264 5.44 -1.44 -6.92
CA HIS A 264 6.10 -0.16 -6.79
C HIS A 264 5.08 0.91 -6.40
N ILE A 265 5.00 1.25 -5.10
CA ILE A 265 4.49 2.58 -4.76
C ILE A 265 5.66 3.52 -4.93
N ARG A 266 5.71 4.22 -6.06
CA ARG A 266 6.57 5.40 -6.15
C ARG A 266 6.00 6.40 -5.15
N THR A 267 6.65 6.51 -4.00
CA THR A 267 6.58 7.71 -3.17
C THR A 267 7.18 8.81 -4.05
N VAL A 268 6.39 9.39 -4.95
CA VAL A 268 6.79 10.62 -5.61
C VAL A 268 6.53 11.67 -4.56
N PRO A 269 7.55 12.29 -3.94
CA PRO A 269 7.30 13.54 -3.27
C PRO A 269 6.72 14.42 -4.38
N ASP A 270 5.51 14.93 -4.19
CA ASP A 270 5.08 16.06 -4.99
C ASP A 270 6.03 17.21 -4.61
N PHE A 271 7.13 17.29 -5.36
CA PHE A 271 8.21 18.23 -5.09
C PHE A 271 7.72 19.66 -5.29
N GLU A 272 6.74 19.88 -6.18
CA GLU A 272 6.10 21.18 -6.39
C GLU A 272 5.25 21.59 -5.19
N ALA A 273 4.46 20.69 -4.61
CA ALA A 273 3.69 20.96 -3.39
C ALA A 273 4.59 21.12 -2.15
N SER A 274 5.70 20.37 -2.08
CA SER A 274 6.68 20.48 -1.00
C SER A 274 7.42 21.82 -1.04
N ASP A 275 7.76 22.27 -2.25
CA ASP A 275 8.34 23.59 -2.49
C ASP A 275 7.37 24.72 -2.18
N GLU A 276 6.08 24.59 -2.53
CA GLU A 276 5.05 25.57 -2.18
C GLU A 276 4.86 25.68 -0.66
N TYR A 277 4.92 24.55 0.07
CA TYR A 277 4.85 24.50 1.53
C TYR A 277 6.07 25.12 2.21
N ALA A 278 7.29 24.86 1.73
CA ALA A 278 8.53 25.44 2.27
C ALA A 278 8.64 26.95 2.02
N ARG A 279 8.05 27.46 0.92
CA ARG A 279 8.04 28.89 0.56
C ARG A 279 7.08 29.74 1.39
N ARG A 280 6.19 29.13 2.18
CA ARG A 280 5.31 29.86 3.12
C ARG A 280 6.16 30.65 4.11
N GLU A 281 5.82 31.93 4.32
CA GLU A 281 6.59 32.81 5.22
C GLU A 281 6.74 32.25 6.64
N GLY A 282 5.76 31.47 7.12
CA GLY A 282 5.81 30.82 8.44
C GLY A 282 6.82 29.66 8.55
N ASN A 283 7.31 29.14 7.43
CA ASN A 283 8.20 27.99 7.34
C ASN A 283 9.64 28.35 6.92
N LYS A 284 9.91 29.63 6.63
CA LYS A 284 11.27 30.10 6.36
C LYS A 284 12.11 29.93 7.63
N PRO A 285 13.31 29.32 7.56
CA PRO A 285 14.19 29.21 8.71
C PRO A 285 14.51 30.60 9.23
N ARG A 286 14.26 30.83 10.52
CA ARG A 286 14.59 32.11 11.16
C ARG A 286 16.12 32.26 11.13
N PRO A 287 16.66 33.39 10.63
CA PRO A 287 18.10 33.54 10.51
C PRO A 287 18.74 33.45 11.90
N THR A 288 19.56 32.41 12.08
CA THR A 288 20.52 32.34 13.18
C THR A 288 21.54 33.45 12.94
N PHE A 289 21.70 34.33 13.94
CA PHE A 289 22.57 35.50 13.88
C PHE A 289 24.04 35.05 13.76
N GLY A 290 24.57 35.04 12.55
CA GLY A 290 25.96 34.71 12.24
C GLY A 290 26.48 35.69 11.21
N VAL A 291 27.38 36.59 11.63
CA VAL A 291 28.00 37.64 10.84
C VAL A 291 28.70 37.05 9.61
N VAL A 292 28.28 37.47 8.42
CA VAL A 292 29.02 37.22 7.18
C VAL A 292 29.55 38.56 6.67
N VAL A 293 30.88 38.64 6.58
CA VAL A 293 31.63 39.77 6.01
C VAL A 293 31.39 39.82 4.51
N SER A 294 30.80 40.91 4.02
CA SER A 294 30.61 41.17 2.60
C SER A 294 31.93 41.57 1.93
N PHE A 295 32.34 40.84 0.90
CA PHE A 295 33.21 41.36 -0.15
C PHE A 295 32.29 41.85 -1.26
N GLY A 296 32.31 43.16 -1.49
CA GLY A 296 31.58 43.81 -2.57
C GLY A 296 32.34 43.74 -3.89
N ASP A 297 31.56 43.83 -4.95
CA ASP A 297 31.85 44.50 -6.22
C ASP A 297 30.50 44.44 -6.98
N SER A 298 29.81 45.58 -7.10
CA SER A 298 29.82 46.47 -8.29
C SER A 298 29.04 45.85 -9.45
N ASP A 299 28.13 46.48 -10.17
CA ASP A 299 27.54 47.82 -10.24
C ASP A 299 26.36 47.64 -11.24
N ASP A 300 25.58 48.70 -11.42
CA ASP A 300 24.66 49.00 -12.54
C ASP A 300 23.24 48.38 -12.46
N ASP A 301 22.25 49.13 -11.96
CA ASP A 301 21.49 50.22 -12.62
C ASP A 301 20.44 49.65 -13.60
N ASP A 302 19.17 49.58 -13.19
CA ASP A 302 18.10 50.58 -13.45
C ASP A 302 17.22 50.12 -14.62
N GLU A 303 16.01 49.60 -14.36
CA GLU A 303 14.76 50.36 -14.21
C GLU A 303 14.24 50.92 -15.55
N TYR A 304 13.32 50.21 -16.20
CA TYR A 304 12.26 50.84 -16.99
C TYR A 304 10.93 50.10 -16.84
N HIS A 305 10.01 50.84 -16.25
CA HIS A 305 8.60 50.56 -16.04
C HIS A 305 7.79 50.73 -17.34
N GLU A 306 6.81 49.83 -17.49
CA GLU A 306 5.41 50.08 -17.86
C GLU A 306 4.97 50.52 -19.29
N ASP A 307 3.97 49.75 -19.73
CA ASP A 307 2.77 50.12 -20.49
C ASP A 307 2.84 50.22 -22.02
N HIS A 308 2.15 49.29 -22.69
CA HIS A 308 0.95 49.66 -23.46
C HIS A 308 0.11 48.43 -23.88
N GLU A 309 -1.16 48.47 -23.48
CA GLU A 309 -2.26 47.69 -24.06
C GLU A 309 -2.53 48.11 -25.51
N GLY A 310 -2.87 47.16 -26.38
CA GLY A 310 -3.21 47.43 -27.78
C GLY A 310 -3.73 46.19 -28.49
N ASP A 311 -5.04 46.19 -28.71
CA ASP A 311 -5.93 45.15 -29.22
C ASP A 311 -5.73 44.71 -30.69
N GLU A 312 -6.29 43.52 -30.97
CA GLU A 312 -6.93 43.04 -32.21
C GLU A 312 -6.12 42.40 -33.39
N GLN A 313 -6.34 41.09 -33.50
CA GLN A 313 -6.83 40.31 -34.67
C GLN A 313 -5.95 39.98 -35.90
N GLN A 314 -6.01 38.66 -36.20
CA GLN A 314 -5.94 37.94 -37.49
C GLN A 314 -4.58 37.59 -38.11
N GLY A 315 -4.43 36.28 -38.39
CA GLY A 315 -3.69 35.79 -39.57
C GLY A 315 -2.67 34.69 -39.31
N ASP A 316 -3.00 33.49 -39.80
CA ASP A 316 -2.08 32.53 -40.44
C ASP A 316 -1.15 31.62 -39.60
N GLN A 317 -1.52 30.34 -39.53
CA GLN A 317 -0.58 29.19 -39.52
C GLN A 317 -0.05 28.97 -40.97
N PRO A 318 0.99 28.14 -41.26
CA PRO A 318 1.62 27.06 -40.45
C PRO A 318 3.17 26.97 -40.60
N CYS A 319 3.73 25.79 -40.25
CA CYS A 319 5.07 25.24 -40.55
C CYS A 319 6.12 25.45 -39.44
N ASP A 320 6.98 24.52 -39.05
CA ASP A 320 7.19 23.07 -39.23
C ASP A 320 8.39 22.73 -38.29
N GLU A 321 8.63 21.44 -38.07
CA GLU A 321 9.94 20.82 -37.71
C GLU A 321 10.40 20.68 -36.23
N TYR A 322 10.20 19.43 -35.74
CA TYR A 322 11.20 18.47 -35.24
C TYR A 322 12.55 18.95 -34.67
N ALA A 323 12.80 18.58 -33.40
CA ALA A 323 14.01 17.95 -32.82
C ALA A 323 14.00 18.29 -31.31
N GLY A 324 14.25 17.42 -30.35
CA GLY A 324 14.74 16.05 -30.29
C GLY A 324 14.54 15.58 -28.84
N SER A 325 14.21 14.31 -28.66
CA SER A 325 14.05 13.68 -27.35
C SER A 325 15.42 13.30 -26.81
N ASP A 326 15.92 14.05 -25.83
CA ASP A 326 16.97 13.56 -24.94
C ASP A 326 16.29 12.73 -23.84
N GLU A 327 16.34 11.41 -24.01
CA GLU A 327 16.03 10.44 -22.97
C GLU A 327 17.16 10.51 -21.93
N GLU A 328 16.97 11.27 -20.86
CA GLU A 328 17.79 11.12 -19.66
C GLU A 328 17.30 9.89 -18.88
N GLU A 329 18.18 8.90 -18.76
CA GLU A 329 18.07 7.75 -17.85
C GLU A 329 17.79 8.26 -16.43
N ILE A 330 16.54 8.13 -15.97
CA ILE A 330 16.19 8.39 -14.57
C ILE A 330 16.54 7.15 -13.76
N GLU A 331 17.58 7.25 -12.93
CA GLU A 331 18.03 6.21 -12.03
C GLU A 331 16.89 5.68 -11.15
N GLU A 332 16.69 4.37 -11.23
CA GLU A 332 15.75 3.57 -10.45
C GLU A 332 16.25 3.48 -8.99
N ILE A 333 15.77 4.36 -8.11
CA ILE A 333 16.07 4.28 -6.68
C ILE A 333 15.13 3.26 -6.03
N VAL A 334 15.61 2.02 -5.94
CA VAL A 334 15.01 0.96 -5.13
C VAL A 334 15.19 1.33 -3.65
N VAL A 335 14.09 1.44 -2.91
CA VAL A 335 14.13 1.63 -1.45
C VAL A 335 14.23 0.25 -0.80
N PRO A 336 15.38 -0.15 -0.22
CA PRO A 336 15.42 -1.35 0.60
C PRO A 336 14.61 -1.08 1.88
N LEU A 337 13.52 -1.82 2.08
CA LEU A 337 12.86 -1.89 3.38
C LEU A 337 13.86 -2.47 4.38
N GLY A 338 14.45 -1.58 5.19
CA GLY A 338 15.54 -1.91 6.09
C GLY A 338 15.22 -3.12 6.97
N GLU A 339 16.19 -4.03 7.06
CA GLU A 339 16.20 -5.09 8.07
C GLU A 339 16.10 -4.44 9.46
N THR A 340 15.11 -4.87 10.24
CA THR A 340 15.03 -4.55 11.66
C THR A 340 16.33 -4.97 12.35
N PRO A 341 17.09 -4.07 13.00
CA PRO A 341 18.16 -4.50 13.87
C PRO A 341 17.55 -5.17 15.09
N CYS A 342 17.62 -6.50 15.15
CA CYS A 342 17.57 -7.22 16.41
C CYS A 342 18.69 -6.63 17.28
N VAL A 343 18.34 -6.00 18.39
CA VAL A 343 19.30 -5.66 19.45
C VAL A 343 19.30 -6.84 20.43
N PRO A 344 20.33 -7.70 20.47
CA PRO A 344 20.46 -8.69 21.51
C PRO A 344 21.09 -8.04 22.75
N GLU A 345 20.56 -8.38 23.92
CA GLU A 345 21.25 -8.34 25.22
C GLU A 345 21.54 -6.97 25.84
N GLN A 346 20.68 -6.55 26.78
CA GLN A 346 21.13 -5.94 28.04
C GLN A 346 20.02 -5.99 29.11
N TRP A 347 19.89 -7.14 29.77
CA TRP A 347 19.38 -7.19 31.14
C TRP A 347 20.46 -7.81 32.01
N SER A 348 21.08 -6.99 32.86
CA SER A 348 21.92 -7.43 33.97
C SER A 348 21.35 -6.80 35.24
N LEU A 349 20.84 -7.70 36.10
CA LEU A 349 20.36 -7.55 37.48
C LEU A 349 19.02 -6.84 37.71
#